data_AF-Q9S0M2-F1
#
_entry.id   AF-Q9S0M2-F1
#
_cell.length_a   1.000
_cell.length_b   1.000
_cell.length_c   1.000
_cell.angle_alpha   90.00
_cell.angle_beta   90.00
_cell.angle_gamma   90.00
#
_symmetry.space_group_name_H-M   'P 1'
#
loop_
_entity.id
_entity.type
_entity.pdbx_description
1 polymer ?
#
loop_
_entity_poly.entity_id
_entity_poly.type
_entity_poly.pdbx_seq_one_letter_code
_entity_poly.pdbx_strand_id
1 'polypeptide(L)'
;MIDEDTYETTHLLNYPDLSVKEKFRIIYYDGEAALALLRLYQKDENELWLKTVENLMDRFIEKKYWQYHDHWLGYCTNELVQINPQDKYFEFGIKNVNNYLDYIKNRETTFPTFLEMLMATYRLVQKAKDTGREELVNNLIDEQYLIDVINIRADYQRVGFFYPEIAMYFKNPSRILGSFFIKHHGYRVRIDDIEHYLSGYVQYQLAFNR
;
A
#
# COMPACT_ATOMS: atom_id res chain seq x y z
N MET A 1 4.66 -22.17 -3.97
CA MET A 1 5.39 -20.90 -4.13
C MET A 1 5.78 -20.29 -2.78
N ILE A 2 5.31 -20.81 -1.65
CA ILE A 2 5.77 -20.44 -0.30
C ILE A 2 6.34 -21.71 0.31
N ASP A 3 7.52 -21.61 0.90
CA ASP A 3 8.18 -22.70 1.63
C ASP A 3 7.51 -22.89 3.00
N GLU A 4 7.13 -24.13 3.33
CA GLU A 4 6.30 -24.43 4.52
C GLU A 4 7.06 -24.25 5.86
N ASP A 5 8.38 -24.35 5.83
CA ASP A 5 9.22 -24.26 7.03
C ASP A 5 9.74 -22.84 7.25
N THR A 6 10.14 -22.16 6.16
CA THR A 6 10.81 -20.85 6.22
C THR A 6 9.91 -19.68 5.86
N TYR A 7 8.76 -19.94 5.23
CA TYR A 7 7.86 -18.93 4.66
C TYR A 7 8.54 -18.03 3.62
N GLU A 8 9.57 -18.55 2.95
CA GLU A 8 10.16 -17.90 1.78
C GLU A 8 9.25 -18.04 0.56
N THR A 9 9.04 -16.93 -0.12
CA THR A 9 8.29 -16.86 -1.37
C THR A 9 9.21 -17.18 -2.56
N THR A 10 8.64 -17.77 -3.61
CA THR A 10 9.29 -17.98 -4.91
C THR A 10 8.52 -17.16 -5.95
N HIS A 11 9.23 -16.26 -6.63
CA HIS A 11 8.59 -15.21 -7.42
C HIS A 11 8.28 -15.64 -8.85
N LEU A 12 9.21 -16.35 -9.51
CA LEU A 12 9.02 -16.76 -10.91
C LEU A 12 9.28 -18.25 -11.11
N LEU A 13 8.34 -18.87 -11.81
CA LEU A 13 8.41 -20.25 -12.28
C LEU A 13 8.49 -20.28 -13.81
N ASN A 14 9.10 -21.31 -14.38
CA ASN A 14 9.06 -21.58 -15.81
C ASN A 14 7.71 -22.19 -16.19
N TYR A 15 7.28 -21.92 -17.42
CA TYR A 15 6.19 -22.68 -18.05
C TYR A 15 6.82 -23.65 -19.07
N PRO A 16 6.33 -24.90 -19.20
CA PRO A 16 5.17 -25.48 -18.52
C PRO A 16 5.48 -26.26 -17.24
N ASP A 17 6.75 -26.55 -16.95
CA ASP A 17 7.12 -27.51 -15.89
C ASP A 17 7.08 -26.93 -14.47
N LEU A 18 6.84 -25.62 -14.32
CA LEU A 18 6.81 -24.91 -13.05
C LEU A 18 8.13 -25.01 -12.26
N SER A 19 9.23 -25.34 -12.92
CA SER A 19 10.56 -25.28 -12.31
C SER A 19 10.89 -23.85 -11.88
N VAL A 20 11.65 -23.69 -10.80
CA VAL A 20 12.02 -22.37 -10.30
C VAL A 20 12.90 -21.65 -11.34
N LYS A 21 12.39 -20.53 -11.85
CA LYS A 21 13.15 -19.65 -12.75
C LYS A 21 13.97 -18.63 -11.96
N GLU A 22 13.35 -18.00 -10.97
CA GLU A 22 13.96 -16.95 -10.17
C GLU A 22 13.30 -16.94 -8.79
N LYS A 23 14.09 -17.17 -7.74
CA LYS A 23 13.57 -17.20 -6.36
C LYS A 23 13.02 -15.84 -5.95
N PHE A 24 13.78 -14.77 -6.19
CA PHE A 24 13.43 -13.42 -5.78
C PHE A 24 13.59 -12.45 -6.94
N ARG A 25 12.55 -11.65 -7.20
CA ARG A 25 12.52 -10.64 -8.27
C ARG A 25 12.50 -9.22 -7.75
N ILE A 26 11.55 -8.95 -6.85
CA ILE A 26 11.26 -7.63 -6.30
C ILE A 26 10.45 -7.81 -5.02
N ILE A 27 10.72 -6.97 -4.03
CA ILE A 27 10.17 -7.12 -2.67
C ILE A 27 8.64 -7.08 -2.62
N TYR A 28 8.00 -6.34 -3.53
CA TYR A 28 6.55 -6.12 -3.55
C TYR A 28 5.72 -7.40 -3.75
N TYR A 29 6.29 -8.44 -4.37
CA TYR A 29 5.57 -9.70 -4.59
C TYR A 29 5.28 -10.44 -3.28
N ASP A 30 6.07 -10.19 -2.23
CA ASP A 30 5.87 -10.83 -0.93
C ASP A 30 4.64 -10.23 -0.24
N GLY A 31 4.54 -8.91 -0.24
CA GLY A 31 3.37 -8.19 0.26
C GLY A 31 2.10 -8.52 -0.53
N GLU A 32 2.20 -8.58 -1.86
CA GLU A 32 1.09 -8.95 -2.75
C GLU A 32 0.61 -10.38 -2.47
N ALA A 33 1.53 -11.35 -2.29
CA ALA A 33 1.18 -12.72 -1.96
C ALA A 33 0.46 -12.84 -0.61
N ALA A 34 0.95 -12.14 0.42
CA ALA A 34 0.30 -12.12 1.73
C ALA A 34 -1.11 -11.50 1.66
N LEU A 35 -1.27 -10.36 0.98
CA LEU A 35 -2.58 -9.73 0.79
C LEU A 35 -3.55 -10.63 0.02
N ALA A 36 -3.07 -11.30 -1.04
CA ALA A 36 -3.90 -12.19 -1.84
C ALA A 36 -4.43 -13.38 -1.01
N LEU A 37 -3.58 -14.00 -0.19
CA LEU A 37 -4.00 -15.08 0.71
C LEU A 37 -4.97 -14.58 1.79
N LEU A 38 -4.75 -13.38 2.33
CA LEU A 38 -5.66 -12.79 3.31
C LEU A 38 -7.06 -12.54 2.72
N ARG A 39 -7.12 -12.06 1.47
CA ARG A 39 -8.38 -11.87 0.75
C ARG A 39 -9.05 -13.19 0.36
N LEU A 40 -8.26 -14.23 0.09
CA LEU A 40 -8.79 -15.57 -0.12
C LEU A 40 -9.43 -16.10 1.18
N TYR A 41 -8.77 -15.94 2.33
CA TYR A 41 -9.35 -16.25 3.64
C TYR A 41 -10.67 -15.53 3.88
N GLN A 42 -10.75 -14.23 3.62
CA GLN A 42 -12.01 -13.47 3.75
C GLN A 42 -13.14 -13.98 2.83
N LYS A 43 -12.81 -14.78 1.80
CA LYS A 43 -13.77 -15.32 0.85
C LYS A 43 -14.29 -16.71 1.22
N ASP A 44 -13.42 -17.58 1.72
CA ASP A 44 -13.72 -19.00 1.97
C ASP A 44 -13.56 -19.44 3.43
N GLU A 45 -13.07 -18.56 4.32
CA GLU A 45 -12.81 -18.79 5.75
C GLU A 45 -11.88 -19.99 6.03
N ASN A 46 -11.05 -20.38 5.06
CA ASN A 46 -10.10 -21.47 5.27
C ASN A 46 -8.89 -21.00 6.11
N GLU A 47 -8.85 -21.43 7.35
CA GLU A 47 -7.81 -21.11 8.35
C GLU A 47 -6.37 -21.37 7.89
N LEU A 48 -6.14 -22.25 6.91
CA LEU A 48 -4.81 -22.43 6.32
C LEU A 48 -4.28 -21.13 5.71
N TRP A 49 -5.13 -20.34 5.07
CA TRP A 49 -4.76 -19.07 4.45
C TRP A 49 -4.39 -18.05 5.50
N LEU A 50 -5.22 -17.87 6.53
CA LEU A 50 -4.94 -16.93 7.62
C LEU A 50 -3.63 -17.28 8.33
N LYS A 51 -3.45 -18.56 8.70
CA LYS A 51 -2.21 -19.03 9.34
C LYS A 51 -0.98 -18.79 8.46
N THR A 52 -1.09 -18.98 7.15
CA THR A 52 0.00 -18.69 6.21
C THR A 52 0.34 -17.21 6.18
N VAL A 53 -0.66 -16.33 6.20
CA VAL A 53 -0.47 -14.86 6.27
C VAL A 53 0.19 -14.46 7.57
N GLU A 54 -0.25 -15.00 8.71
CA GLU A 54 0.33 -14.71 10.02
C GLU A 54 1.82 -15.07 10.07
N ASN A 55 2.19 -16.25 9.55
CA ASN A 55 3.59 -16.69 9.48
C ASN A 55 4.43 -15.85 8.51
N LEU A 56 3.87 -15.45 7.35
CA LEU A 56 4.52 -14.51 6.44
C LEU A 56 4.76 -13.16 7.13
N MET A 57 3.76 -12.63 7.83
CA MET A 57 3.89 -11.36 8.56
C MET A 57 4.93 -11.44 9.68
N ASP A 58 5.00 -12.56 10.41
CA ASP A 58 6.03 -12.78 11.42
C ASP A 58 7.43 -12.78 10.82
N ARG A 59 7.61 -13.42 9.66
CA ARG A 59 8.86 -13.34 8.89
C ARG A 59 9.15 -11.90 8.45
N PHE A 60 8.18 -11.18 7.91
CA PHE A 60 8.37 -9.79 7.46
C PHE A 60 8.76 -8.86 8.60
N ILE A 61 8.18 -9.07 9.79
CA ILE A 61 8.55 -8.37 11.01
C ILE A 61 10.00 -8.69 11.41
N GLU A 62 10.37 -9.97 11.47
CA GLU A 62 11.74 -10.40 11.80
C GLU A 62 12.78 -9.79 10.83
N LYS A 63 12.46 -9.79 9.53
CA LYS A 63 13.32 -9.26 8.46
C LYS A 63 13.20 -7.75 8.25
N LYS A 64 12.43 -7.05 9.08
CA LYS A 64 12.27 -5.59 9.06
C LYS A 64 11.77 -5.03 7.73
N TYR A 65 10.81 -5.71 7.09
CA TYR A 65 10.32 -5.34 5.74
C TYR A 65 9.68 -3.94 5.68
N TRP A 66 9.24 -3.37 6.81
CA TRP A 66 8.75 -2.00 6.88
C TRP A 66 9.73 -0.95 6.33
N GLN A 67 11.04 -1.24 6.30
CA GLN A 67 12.05 -0.35 5.73
C GLN A 67 11.93 -0.17 4.20
N TYR A 68 11.19 -1.04 3.53
CA TYR A 68 10.98 -0.98 2.08
C TYR A 68 9.79 -0.12 1.68
N HIS A 69 8.98 0.35 2.64
CA HIS A 69 7.83 1.22 2.41
C HIS A 69 6.86 0.62 1.37
N ASP A 70 6.61 -0.69 1.49
CA ASP A 70 5.76 -1.43 0.57
C ASP A 70 4.28 -1.15 0.87
N HIS A 71 3.57 -0.64 -0.13
CA HIS A 71 2.15 -0.33 -0.06
C HIS A 71 1.30 -1.60 0.09
N TRP A 72 1.68 -2.73 -0.51
CA TRP A 72 0.96 -3.99 -0.37
C TRP A 72 0.99 -4.50 1.08
N LEU A 73 2.13 -4.38 1.75
CA LEU A 73 2.25 -4.69 3.17
C LEU A 73 1.44 -3.73 4.04
N GLY A 74 1.34 -2.45 3.64
CA GLY A 74 0.42 -1.49 4.26
C GLY A 74 -1.03 -1.96 4.20
N TYR A 75 -1.49 -2.43 3.03
CA TYR A 75 -2.86 -2.93 2.84
C TYR A 75 -3.10 -4.23 3.59
N CYS A 76 -2.18 -5.19 3.46
CA CYS A 76 -2.24 -6.47 4.16
C CYS A 76 -2.36 -6.26 5.67
N THR A 77 -1.53 -5.39 6.24
CA THR A 77 -1.59 -5.06 7.66
C THR A 77 -2.91 -4.41 8.04
N ASN A 78 -3.42 -3.47 7.23
CA ASN A 78 -4.68 -2.77 7.50
C ASN A 78 -5.90 -3.72 7.54
N GLU A 79 -5.91 -4.72 6.64
CA GLU A 79 -6.94 -5.76 6.61
C GLU A 79 -6.74 -6.78 7.74
N LEU A 80 -5.51 -7.21 8.01
CA LEU A 80 -5.19 -8.22 9.03
C LEU A 80 -5.61 -7.78 10.42
N VAL A 81 -5.38 -6.52 10.80
CA VAL A 81 -5.78 -6.01 12.12
C VAL A 81 -7.30 -5.92 12.32
N GLN A 82 -8.10 -6.03 11.25
CA GLN A 82 -9.55 -6.15 11.41
C GLN A 82 -9.97 -7.55 11.86
N ILE A 83 -9.16 -8.56 11.54
CA ILE A 83 -9.40 -9.98 11.81
C ILE A 83 -8.69 -10.38 13.10
N ASN A 84 -7.39 -10.10 13.21
CA ASN A 84 -6.55 -10.44 14.35
C ASN A 84 -5.74 -9.22 14.83
N PRO A 85 -6.32 -8.36 15.69
CA PRO A 85 -5.67 -7.13 16.16
C PRO A 85 -4.56 -7.40 17.18
N GLN A 86 -3.31 -7.48 16.71
CA GLN A 86 -2.13 -7.63 17.56
C GLN A 86 -1.19 -6.41 17.45
N ASP A 87 -0.54 -6.06 18.55
CA ASP A 87 0.35 -4.89 18.67
C ASP A 87 1.47 -4.91 17.61
N LYS A 88 2.05 -6.09 17.36
CA LYS A 88 3.12 -6.28 16.37
C LYS A 88 2.70 -5.89 14.96
N TYR A 89 1.43 -6.10 14.59
CA TYR A 89 0.91 -5.74 13.27
C TYR A 89 0.68 -4.24 13.16
N PHE A 90 0.10 -3.61 14.20
CA PHE A 90 -0.02 -2.14 14.24
C PHE A 90 1.36 -1.47 14.17
N GLU A 91 2.32 -1.93 14.97
CA GLU A 91 3.68 -1.41 14.98
C GLU A 91 4.35 -1.54 13.61
N PHE A 92 4.24 -2.72 12.98
CA PHE A 92 4.78 -2.97 11.65
C PHE A 92 4.20 -2.01 10.60
N GLY A 93 2.87 -1.87 10.56
CA GLY A 93 2.20 -1.03 9.57
C GLY A 93 2.47 0.46 9.76
N ILE A 94 2.62 0.94 11.00
CA ILE A 94 2.99 2.34 11.28
C ILE A 94 4.46 2.58 10.91
N LYS A 95 5.37 1.65 11.24
CA LYS A 95 6.79 1.73 10.85
C LYS A 95 7.01 1.71 9.34
N ASN A 96 6.07 1.19 8.57
CA ASN A 96 6.12 1.21 7.11
C ASN A 96 6.10 2.64 6.55
N VAL A 97 5.66 3.65 7.32
CA VAL A 97 5.51 5.03 6.86
C VAL A 97 6.18 6.07 7.77
N ASN A 98 6.28 5.84 9.08
CA ASN A 98 6.65 6.89 10.04
C ASN A 98 7.96 7.64 9.71
N ASN A 99 9.02 6.92 9.35
CA ASN A 99 10.33 7.49 9.01
C ASN A 99 10.44 7.91 7.54
N TYR A 100 9.36 7.79 6.77
CA TYR A 100 9.29 8.06 5.34
C TYR A 100 8.39 9.25 4.99
N LEU A 101 7.68 9.81 5.97
CA LEU A 101 6.77 10.95 5.79
C LEU A 101 7.46 12.16 5.15
N ASP A 102 8.66 12.51 5.60
CA ASP A 102 9.43 13.63 5.03
C ASP A 102 9.81 13.41 3.57
N TYR A 103 10.17 12.17 3.21
CA TYR A 103 10.44 11.83 1.83
C TYR A 103 9.19 11.95 0.97
N ILE A 104 8.06 11.40 1.43
CA ILE A 104 6.77 11.45 0.72
C ILE A 104 6.36 12.90 0.50
N LYS A 105 6.39 13.71 1.57
CA LYS A 105 6.03 15.13 1.57
C LYS A 105 6.79 15.92 0.52
N ASN A 106 8.12 15.75 0.48
CA ASN A 106 9.01 16.54 -0.37
C ASN A 106 9.18 15.95 -1.79
N ARG A 107 8.48 14.87 -2.13
CA ARG A 107 8.67 14.22 -3.42
C ARG A 107 8.09 15.03 -4.58
N GLU A 108 8.95 15.41 -5.52
CA GLU A 108 8.62 16.19 -6.71
C GLU A 108 7.69 15.48 -7.70
N THR A 109 7.61 14.15 -7.68
CA THR A 109 6.74 13.42 -8.60
C THR A 109 5.41 13.04 -7.94
N THR A 110 4.34 13.07 -8.73
CA THR A 110 3.09 12.41 -8.36
C THR A 110 3.33 10.90 -8.44
N PHE A 111 3.44 10.24 -7.29
CA PHE A 111 3.51 8.79 -7.20
C PHE A 111 2.12 8.28 -6.81
N PRO A 112 1.53 7.34 -7.58
CA PRO A 112 0.13 6.92 -7.40
C PRO A 112 -0.16 6.34 -6.02
N THR A 113 0.78 5.58 -5.46
CA THR A 113 0.59 4.83 -4.23
C THR A 113 0.72 5.67 -2.96
N PHE A 114 1.20 6.92 -3.06
CA PHE A 114 1.48 7.72 -1.86
C PHE A 114 0.22 8.11 -1.09
N LEU A 115 -0.83 8.58 -1.77
CA LEU A 115 -2.08 8.90 -1.04
C LEU A 115 -2.64 7.66 -0.38
N GLU A 116 -2.70 6.58 -1.15
CA GLU A 116 -3.35 5.35 -0.75
C GLU A 116 -2.65 4.74 0.47
N MET A 117 -1.31 4.68 0.44
CA MET A 117 -0.51 4.21 1.56
C MET A 117 -0.68 5.10 2.80
N LEU A 118 -0.65 6.43 2.65
CA LEU A 118 -0.87 7.35 3.78
C LEU A 118 -2.28 7.18 4.38
N MET A 119 -3.31 7.02 3.55
CA MET A 119 -4.67 6.77 4.01
C MET A 119 -4.82 5.41 4.69
N ALA A 120 -4.12 4.38 4.21
CA ALA A 120 -4.05 3.09 4.88
C ALA A 120 -3.38 3.21 6.25
N THR A 121 -2.30 3.96 6.38
CA THR A 121 -1.66 4.25 7.68
C THR A 121 -2.60 5.03 8.60
N TYR A 122 -3.31 6.04 8.10
CA TYR A 122 -4.27 6.80 8.89
C TYR A 122 -5.37 5.91 9.46
N ARG A 123 -5.97 5.04 8.63
CA ARG A 123 -6.97 4.06 9.07
C ARG A 123 -6.40 3.08 10.10
N LEU A 124 -5.15 2.65 9.93
CA LEU A 124 -4.47 1.77 10.88
C LEU A 124 -4.28 2.46 12.24
N VAL A 125 -3.89 3.75 12.24
CA VAL A 125 -3.78 4.58 13.44
C VAL A 125 -5.12 4.73 14.14
N GLN A 126 -6.20 5.04 13.42
CA GLN A 126 -7.54 5.14 14.02
C GLN A 126 -7.94 3.80 14.65
N LYS A 127 -7.76 2.69 13.93
CA LYS A 127 -8.08 1.35 14.45
C LYS A 127 -7.26 0.99 15.70
N ALA A 128 -5.98 1.37 15.75
CA ALA A 128 -5.14 1.17 16.92
C ALA A 128 -5.71 1.92 18.13
N LYS A 129 -6.06 3.19 17.97
CA LYS A 129 -6.68 4.01 19.03
C LYS A 129 -8.03 3.44 19.49
N ASP A 130 -8.90 3.06 18.55
CA ASP A 130 -10.21 2.46 18.84
C ASP A 130 -10.11 1.12 19.59
N THR A 131 -8.97 0.43 19.47
CA THR A 131 -8.69 -0.84 20.16
C THR A 131 -7.79 -0.69 21.38
N GLY A 132 -7.64 0.53 21.91
CA GLY A 132 -6.94 0.79 23.17
C GLY A 132 -5.42 0.89 23.08
N ARG A 133 -4.86 1.10 21.87
CA ARG A 133 -3.40 1.17 21.62
C ARG A 133 -2.89 2.58 21.39
N GLU A 134 -3.48 3.56 22.06
CA GLU A 134 -3.12 4.97 21.90
C GLU A 134 -1.66 5.27 22.26
N GLU A 135 -1.15 4.65 23.32
CA GLU A 135 0.27 4.79 23.72
C GLU A 135 1.22 4.25 22.64
N LEU A 136 0.89 3.11 22.02
CA LEU A 136 1.67 2.55 20.91
C LEU A 136 1.73 3.52 19.73
N VAL A 137 0.59 4.11 19.36
CA VAL A 137 0.53 5.11 18.28
C VAL A 137 1.39 6.32 18.61
N ASN A 138 1.21 6.90 19.81
CA ASN A 138 1.91 8.12 20.24
C ASN A 138 3.44 7.93 20.27
N ASN A 139 3.92 6.71 20.53
CA ASN A 139 5.34 6.37 20.51
C ASN A 139 5.92 6.18 19.09
N LEU A 140 5.07 5.94 18.09
CA LEU A 140 5.52 5.53 16.76
C LEU A 140 5.34 6.61 15.68
N ILE A 141 4.35 7.48 15.80
CA ILE A 141 4.02 8.47 14.76
C ILE A 141 3.32 9.70 15.33
N ASP A 142 3.70 10.87 14.82
CA ASP A 142 2.93 12.10 15.00
C ASP A 142 1.72 12.07 14.06
N GLU A 143 0.53 11.82 14.63
CA GLU A 143 -0.73 11.74 13.88
C GLU A 143 -1.07 13.05 13.16
N GLN A 144 -0.80 14.19 13.79
CA GLN A 144 -1.07 15.48 13.16
C GLN A 144 -0.15 15.69 11.96
N TYR A 145 1.13 15.33 12.10
CA TYR A 145 2.06 15.39 10.98
C TYR A 145 1.66 14.45 9.83
N LEU A 146 1.18 13.24 10.14
CA LEU A 146 0.63 12.33 9.13
C LEU A 146 -0.53 12.98 8.37
N ILE A 147 -1.49 13.60 9.08
CA ILE A 147 -2.63 14.31 8.47
C ILE A 147 -2.16 15.46 7.59
N ASP A 148 -1.17 16.23 8.02
CA ASP A 148 -0.61 17.34 7.24
C ASP A 148 0.02 16.82 5.93
N VAL A 149 0.79 15.73 5.99
CA VAL A 149 1.39 15.09 4.82
C VAL A 149 0.31 14.53 3.88
N ILE A 150 -0.77 13.94 4.42
CA ILE A 150 -1.93 13.49 3.63
C ILE A 150 -2.52 14.65 2.85
N ASN A 151 -2.81 15.78 3.48
CA ASN A 151 -3.39 16.95 2.82
C ASN A 151 -2.46 17.49 1.72
N ILE A 152 -1.16 17.59 2.00
CA ILE A 152 -0.15 18.03 1.01
C ILE A 152 -0.16 17.09 -0.20
N ARG A 153 -0.16 15.78 0.02
CA ARG A 153 -0.13 14.80 -1.08
C ARG A 153 -1.44 14.72 -1.84
N ALA A 154 -2.58 14.83 -1.17
CA ALA A 154 -3.90 14.89 -1.81
C ALA A 154 -3.96 16.08 -2.78
N ASP A 155 -3.45 17.24 -2.37
CA ASP A 155 -3.36 18.40 -3.25
C ASP A 155 -2.36 18.19 -4.40
N TYR A 156 -1.14 17.75 -4.07
CA TYR A 156 -0.06 17.63 -5.04
C TYR A 156 -0.33 16.62 -6.16
N GLN A 157 -1.03 15.51 -5.86
CA GLN A 157 -1.31 14.48 -6.85
C GLN A 157 -2.22 14.96 -7.98
N ARG A 158 -2.96 16.05 -7.78
CA ARG A 158 -3.74 16.71 -8.83
C ARG A 158 -2.87 17.21 -9.98
N VAL A 159 -1.59 17.49 -9.75
CA VAL A 159 -0.63 17.85 -10.81
C VAL A 159 -0.45 16.71 -11.83
N GLY A 160 -0.73 15.48 -11.45
CA GLY A 160 -0.73 14.29 -12.30
C GLY A 160 -2.07 13.98 -12.94
N PHE A 161 -3.04 14.91 -12.95
CA PHE A 161 -4.38 14.71 -13.50
C PHE A 161 -4.54 15.39 -14.86
N PHE A 162 -5.20 14.71 -15.80
CA PHE A 162 -5.53 15.24 -17.11
C PHE A 162 -6.75 16.18 -17.06
N TYR A 163 -6.48 17.42 -16.66
CA TYR A 163 -7.40 18.54 -16.86
C TYR A 163 -7.60 18.85 -18.35
N PRO A 164 -8.74 19.44 -18.75
CA PRO A 164 -9.02 19.80 -20.14
C PRO A 164 -7.89 20.57 -20.83
N GLU A 165 -7.27 21.51 -20.11
CA GLU A 165 -6.20 22.40 -20.57
C GLU A 165 -4.91 21.63 -20.89
N ILE A 166 -4.68 20.48 -20.27
CA ILE A 166 -3.53 19.62 -20.56
C ILE A 166 -3.91 18.58 -21.63
N ALA A 167 -5.07 17.95 -21.49
CA ALA A 167 -5.52 16.88 -22.36
C ALA A 167 -5.66 17.31 -23.82
N MET A 168 -6.06 18.57 -24.08
CA MET A 168 -6.29 19.09 -25.44
C MET A 168 -5.07 19.05 -26.36
N TYR A 169 -3.86 18.97 -25.80
CA TYR A 169 -2.60 18.92 -26.56
C TYR A 169 -2.18 17.51 -26.99
N PHE A 170 -2.92 16.46 -26.60
CA PHE A 170 -2.59 15.08 -26.93
C PHE A 170 -3.35 14.59 -28.16
N LYS A 171 -2.83 13.55 -28.82
CA LYS A 171 -3.38 12.99 -30.07
C LYS A 171 -4.86 12.60 -30.00
N ASN A 172 -5.34 12.16 -28.84
CA ASN A 172 -6.75 11.82 -28.61
C ASN A 172 -7.18 12.26 -27.20
N PRO A 173 -7.55 13.54 -27.00
CA PRO A 173 -7.87 14.10 -25.69
C PRO A 173 -9.03 13.38 -25.00
N SER A 174 -10.06 13.00 -25.77
CA SER A 174 -11.27 12.35 -25.23
C SER A 174 -11.00 11.03 -24.50
N ARG A 175 -9.90 10.34 -24.82
CA ARG A 175 -9.54 9.06 -24.20
C ARG A 175 -8.85 9.21 -22.84
N ILE A 176 -8.20 10.34 -22.59
CA ILE A 176 -7.37 10.57 -21.41
C ILE A 176 -7.94 11.65 -20.48
N LEU A 177 -8.90 12.44 -20.96
CA LEU A 177 -9.57 13.45 -20.16
C LEU A 177 -10.12 12.83 -18.87
N GLY A 178 -9.79 13.44 -17.73
CA GLY A 178 -10.24 12.97 -16.43
C GLY A 178 -9.48 11.76 -15.87
N SER A 179 -8.38 11.34 -16.52
CA SER A 179 -7.50 10.28 -16.01
C SER A 179 -6.26 10.84 -15.30
N PHE A 180 -5.49 9.97 -14.65
CA PHE A 180 -4.20 10.31 -14.08
C PHE A 180 -3.04 9.84 -14.97
N PHE A 181 -1.90 10.53 -14.87
CA PHE A 181 -0.69 10.25 -15.64
C PHE A 181 0.58 10.34 -14.81
N ILE A 182 1.63 9.70 -15.32
CA ILE A 182 2.99 9.78 -14.77
C ILE A 182 3.86 10.67 -15.66
N LYS A 183 4.11 11.90 -15.21
CA LYS A 183 4.82 12.94 -16.00
C LYS A 183 6.19 12.47 -16.49
N HIS A 184 7.00 11.90 -15.59
CA HIS A 184 8.37 11.46 -15.87
C HIS A 184 8.44 10.19 -16.74
N HIS A 185 7.30 9.54 -17.02
CA HIS A 185 7.18 8.46 -18.00
C HIS A 185 6.51 8.93 -19.29
N GLY A 186 6.65 10.22 -19.64
CA GLY A 186 6.08 10.78 -20.87
C GLY A 186 4.56 10.86 -20.85
N TYR A 187 3.97 11.26 -19.71
CA TYR A 187 2.52 11.34 -19.52
C TYR A 187 1.80 10.00 -19.69
N ARG A 188 2.47 8.90 -19.36
CA ARG A 188 1.90 7.56 -19.44
C ARG A 188 0.65 7.45 -18.57
N VAL A 189 -0.38 6.83 -19.14
CA VAL A 189 -1.60 6.41 -18.45
C VAL A 189 -1.61 4.88 -18.38
N ARG A 190 -1.79 4.31 -17.18
CA ARG A 190 -2.02 2.88 -16.97
C ARG A 190 -3.20 2.68 -16.04
N ILE A 191 -3.92 1.58 -16.22
CA ILE A 191 -5.04 1.20 -15.36
C ILE A 191 -4.62 1.06 -13.89
N ASP A 192 -3.46 0.45 -13.66
CA ASP A 192 -2.81 0.28 -12.35
C ASP A 192 -2.52 1.62 -11.66
N ASP A 193 -1.91 2.57 -12.38
CA ASP A 193 -1.64 3.91 -11.84
C ASP A 193 -2.96 4.63 -11.47
N ILE A 194 -3.98 4.53 -12.32
CA ILE A 194 -5.31 5.15 -12.09
C ILE A 194 -5.98 4.57 -10.85
N GLU A 195 -5.91 3.25 -10.66
CA GLU A 195 -6.54 2.55 -9.55
C GLU A 195 -5.99 3.05 -8.20
N HIS A 196 -4.67 3.11 -8.03
CA HIS A 196 -4.04 3.66 -6.83
C HIS A 196 -4.43 5.12 -6.54
N TYR A 197 -4.45 5.99 -7.57
CA TYR A 197 -4.89 7.37 -7.39
C TYR A 197 -6.34 7.45 -6.91
N LEU A 198 -7.25 6.73 -7.58
CA LEU A 198 -8.67 6.72 -7.23
C LEU A 198 -8.90 6.16 -5.83
N SER A 199 -8.27 5.03 -5.49
CA SER A 199 -8.36 4.42 -4.17
C SER A 199 -7.91 5.41 -3.08
N GLY A 200 -6.78 6.09 -3.29
CA GLY A 200 -6.30 7.15 -2.41
C GLY A 200 -7.31 8.29 -2.20
N TYR A 201 -7.88 8.85 -3.28
CA TYR A 201 -8.85 9.95 -3.17
C TYR A 201 -10.17 9.51 -2.56
N VAL A 202 -10.66 8.31 -2.87
CA VAL A 202 -11.89 7.77 -2.25
C VAL A 202 -11.70 7.66 -0.74
N GLN A 203 -10.58 7.09 -0.29
CA GLN A 203 -10.31 6.99 1.15
C GLN A 203 -10.15 8.37 1.81
N TYR A 204 -9.47 9.30 1.15
CA TYR A 204 -9.32 10.68 1.63
C TYR A 204 -10.68 11.37 1.78
N GLN A 205 -11.56 11.27 0.78
CA GLN A 205 -12.90 11.83 0.82
C GLN A 205 -13.73 11.24 1.96
N LEU A 206 -13.69 9.91 2.15
CA LEU A 206 -14.39 9.22 3.22
C LEU A 206 -13.91 9.63 4.62
N ALA A 207 -12.60 9.86 4.78
CA ALA A 207 -12.02 10.22 6.07
C ALA A 207 -12.26 11.69 6.45
N PHE A 208 -12.24 12.61 5.48
CA PHE A 208 -12.22 14.05 5.77
C PHE A 208 -13.45 14.83 5.27
N ASN A 209 -14.41 14.18 4.58
CA ASN A 209 -15.59 14.82 3.99
C ASN A 209 -15.25 16.05 3.12
N ARG A 210 -14.18 15.95 2.34
CA ARG A 210 -13.66 17.01 1.45
C ARG A 210 -13.62 16.56 0.01
#